data_AF-A0A7C4JUS7-F1
#
_entry.id   AF-A0A7C4JUS7-F1
#
_cell.length_a   1.000
_cell.length_b   1.000
_cell.length_c   1.000
_cell.angle_alpha   90.00
_cell.angle_beta   90.00
_cell.angle_gamma   90.00
#
_symmetry.space_group_name_H-M   'P 1'
#
loop_
_entity.id
_entity.type
_entity.pdbx_description
1 polymer ?
#
loop_
_entity_poly.entity_id
_entity_poly.type
_entity_poly.pdbx_seq_one_letter_code
_entity_poly.pdbx_strand_id
1 'polypeptide(L)'
;MLDLLQDHVLFALLWTIAVLAGLLIGWNWRAAWPERTLARQLERITNERNALARLYTQVKYYYDLREVDLRKVSLELGNLREQVQQYEAERTLLLEAAQANTTRLERAETDAARLASEVVALEADHRRLSEENHLLRTELEALRTQTSGWQRLHADFATAQHRLQALEERNLLLEQERRQLRDQLAIARARIEQQLRELEHYAQQVRQLMESARASDAFSEPTQTRPQGDDLSRINGITPEVARRLNELGIHSFVQVSQWDDDDILNIARALDISFVRIVQENWVGQAQTLVTGMP
;
A
#
# COMPACT_ATOMS: atom_id res chain seq x y z
N MET A 1 -13.94 136.54 120.51
CA MET A 1 -15.12 135.68 120.27
C MET A 1 -15.07 134.46 121.22
N LEU A 2 -14.82 134.71 122.52
CA LEU A 2 -14.61 133.67 123.54
C LEU A 2 -15.53 133.84 124.77
N ASP A 3 -16.58 134.67 124.67
CA ASP A 3 -17.62 134.85 125.70
C ASP A 3 -18.96 134.14 125.36
N LEU A 4 -19.04 133.46 124.21
CA LEU A 4 -20.24 132.74 123.77
C LEU A 4 -20.26 131.24 124.17
N LEU A 5 -19.21 130.76 124.84
CA LEU A 5 -19.01 129.34 125.17
C LEU A 5 -19.38 128.98 126.63
N GLN A 6 -19.84 129.94 127.43
CA GLN A 6 -20.19 129.70 128.86
C GLN A 6 -21.69 129.44 129.09
N ASP A 7 -22.53 129.54 128.06
CA ASP A 7 -23.96 129.22 128.13
C ASP A 7 -24.22 127.74 127.78
N HIS A 8 -24.67 126.95 128.76
CA HIS A 8 -24.89 125.51 128.65
C HIS A 8 -25.92 125.13 127.59
N VAL A 9 -26.93 125.98 127.34
CA VAL A 9 -27.98 125.69 126.35
C VAL A 9 -27.40 125.76 124.92
N LEU A 10 -26.57 126.77 124.65
CA LEU A 10 -25.88 126.94 123.37
C LEU A 10 -24.90 125.79 123.08
N PHE A 11 -24.17 125.31 124.09
CA PHE A 11 -23.26 124.18 123.95
C PHE A 11 -23.99 122.89 123.57
N ALA A 12 -25.11 122.56 124.22
CA ALA A 12 -25.91 121.39 123.89
C ALA A 12 -26.46 121.47 122.46
N LEU A 13 -26.92 122.65 122.03
CA LEU A 13 -27.42 122.88 120.67
C LEU A 13 -26.30 122.71 119.62
N LEU A 14 -25.12 123.28 119.85
CA LEU A 14 -23.94 123.10 118.99
C LEU A 14 -23.50 121.63 118.90
N TRP A 15 -23.55 120.91 120.01
CA TRP A 15 -23.19 119.50 120.05
C TRP A 15 -24.20 118.61 119.30
N THR A 16 -25.50 118.87 119.44
CA THR A 16 -26.53 118.15 118.65
C THR A 16 -26.42 118.45 117.15
N ILE A 17 -26.11 119.70 116.77
CA ILE A 17 -25.82 120.07 115.38
C ILE A 17 -24.57 119.34 114.89
N ALA A 18 -23.50 119.25 115.69
CA ALA A 18 -22.28 118.54 115.32
C ALA A 18 -22.50 117.02 115.17
N VAL A 19 -23.31 116.41 116.04
CA VAL A 19 -23.67 114.98 115.95
C VAL A 19 -24.56 114.74 114.73
N LEU A 20 -25.57 115.58 114.49
CA LEU A 20 -26.42 115.50 113.30
C LEU A 20 -25.60 115.72 112.03
N ALA A 21 -24.68 116.68 112.01
CA ALA A 21 -23.77 116.92 110.90
C ALA A 21 -22.82 115.73 110.69
N GLY A 22 -22.28 115.14 111.75
CA GLY A 22 -21.46 113.92 111.67
C GLY A 22 -22.24 112.72 111.13
N LEU A 23 -23.50 112.55 111.54
CA LEU A 23 -24.42 111.54 111.00
C LEU A 23 -24.76 111.80 109.53
N LEU A 24 -25.03 113.05 109.15
CA LEU A 24 -25.31 113.45 107.77
C LEU A 24 -24.09 113.29 106.87
N ILE A 25 -22.89 113.65 107.35
CA ILE A 25 -21.63 113.47 106.63
C ILE A 25 -21.32 111.98 106.50
N GLY A 26 -21.47 111.19 107.56
CA GLY A 26 -21.26 109.74 107.52
C GLY A 26 -22.26 109.04 106.61
N TRP A 27 -23.53 109.45 106.63
CA TRP A 27 -24.57 108.93 105.75
C TRP A 27 -24.34 109.34 104.29
N ASN A 28 -23.94 110.59 104.04
CA ASN A 28 -23.58 111.08 102.71
C ASN A 28 -22.33 110.36 102.17
N TRP A 29 -21.32 110.11 103.00
CA TRP A 29 -20.09 109.40 102.59
C TRP A 29 -20.36 107.92 102.31
N ARG A 30 -21.23 107.25 103.10
CA ARG A 30 -21.64 105.87 102.84
C ARG A 30 -22.55 105.75 101.62
N ALA A 31 -23.45 106.71 101.40
CA ALA A 31 -24.28 106.78 100.19
C ALA A 31 -23.45 107.12 98.94
N ALA A 32 -22.39 107.92 99.09
CA ALA A 32 -21.41 108.22 98.05
C ALA A 32 -20.38 107.11 97.82
N TRP A 33 -20.34 106.05 98.65
CA TRP A 33 -19.39 104.96 98.47
C TRP A 33 -19.79 104.05 97.30
N PRO A 34 -18.90 103.82 96.31
CA PRO A 34 -19.19 103.09 95.08
C PRO A 34 -19.24 101.55 95.25
N GLU A 35 -19.73 101.01 96.37
CA GLU A 35 -19.81 99.55 96.60
C GLU A 35 -20.64 98.86 95.50
N ARG A 36 -21.73 99.50 95.06
CA ARG A 36 -22.61 98.97 94.01
C ARG A 36 -21.95 98.93 92.63
N THR A 37 -21.13 99.93 92.31
CA THR A 37 -20.43 99.98 91.02
C THR A 37 -19.25 99.01 91.00
N LEU A 38 -18.52 98.88 92.11
CA LEU A 38 -17.46 97.89 92.29
C LEU A 38 -18.02 96.45 92.22
N ALA A 39 -19.15 96.18 92.89
CA ALA A 39 -19.80 94.88 92.84
C ALA A 39 -20.27 94.52 91.40
N ARG A 40 -20.86 95.46 90.67
CA ARG A 40 -21.25 95.25 89.25
C ARG A 40 -20.04 95.04 88.34
N GLN A 41 -18.94 95.77 88.55
CA GLN A 41 -17.69 95.55 87.81
C GLN A 41 -17.11 94.16 88.10
N LEU A 42 -17.10 93.75 89.37
CA LEU A 42 -16.64 92.43 89.79
C LEU A 42 -17.53 91.33 89.19
N GLU A 43 -18.85 91.49 89.24
CA GLU A 43 -19.81 90.57 88.60
C GLU A 43 -19.60 90.48 87.08
N ARG A 44 -19.42 91.63 86.41
CA ARG A 44 -19.12 91.67 84.97
C ARG A 44 -17.82 90.95 84.65
N ILE A 45 -16.75 91.20 85.39
CA ILE A 45 -15.45 90.52 85.22
C ILE A 45 -15.60 89.01 85.48
N THR A 46 -16.39 88.61 86.48
CA THR A 46 -16.65 87.18 86.72
C THR A 46 -17.46 86.54 85.58
N ASN A 47 -18.44 87.24 85.02
CA ASN A 47 -19.23 86.77 83.89
C ASN A 47 -18.39 86.67 82.61
N GLU A 48 -17.54 87.66 82.34
CA GLU A 48 -16.58 87.65 81.23
C GLU A 48 -15.56 86.51 81.40
N ARG A 49 -15.02 86.31 82.60
CA ARG A 49 -14.15 85.15 82.92
C ARG A 49 -14.87 83.82 82.67
N ASN A 50 -16.12 83.70 83.10
CA ASN A 50 -16.91 82.49 82.92
C ASN A 50 -17.28 82.25 81.44
N ALA A 51 -17.53 83.31 80.66
CA ALA A 51 -17.75 83.23 79.23
C ALA A 51 -16.46 82.82 78.49
N LEU A 52 -15.31 83.41 78.85
CA LEU A 52 -14.01 83.02 78.34
C LEU A 52 -13.65 81.58 78.69
N ALA A 53 -13.96 81.12 79.91
CA ALA A 53 -13.78 79.73 80.31
C ALA A 53 -14.60 78.77 79.44
N ARG A 54 -15.87 79.11 79.15
CA ARG A 54 -16.73 78.33 78.23
C ARG A 54 -16.16 78.29 76.81
N LEU A 55 -15.76 79.44 76.27
CA LEU A 55 -15.13 79.52 74.94
C LEU A 55 -13.83 78.72 74.88
N TYR A 56 -12.99 78.81 75.92
CA TYR A 56 -11.78 78.01 76.02
C TYR A 56 -12.09 76.52 76.03
N THR A 57 -13.09 76.06 76.80
CA THR A 57 -13.49 74.65 76.80
C THR A 57 -14.03 74.19 75.44
N GLN A 58 -14.78 75.04 74.74
CA GLN A 58 -15.31 74.72 73.41
C GLN A 58 -14.19 74.63 72.37
N VAL A 59 -13.27 75.60 72.35
CA VAL A 59 -12.11 75.58 71.45
C VAL A 59 -11.21 74.39 71.75
N LYS A 60 -10.97 74.10 73.03
CA LYS A 60 -10.20 72.93 73.47
C LYS A 60 -10.86 71.63 73.00
N TYR A 61 -12.17 71.49 73.18
CA TYR A 61 -12.90 70.32 72.70
C TYR A 61 -12.76 70.11 71.19
N TYR A 62 -12.88 71.18 70.38
CA TYR A 62 -12.67 71.07 68.94
C TYR A 62 -11.22 70.77 68.56
N TYR A 63 -10.25 71.31 69.31
CA TYR A 63 -8.84 70.98 69.12
C TYR A 63 -8.59 69.49 69.39
N ASP A 64 -9.07 68.99 70.54
CA ASP A 64 -8.92 67.59 70.93
C ASP A 64 -9.59 66.65 69.91
N LEU A 65 -10.79 67.00 69.41
CA LEU A 65 -11.48 66.23 68.37
C LEU A 65 -10.69 66.21 67.05
N ARG A 66 -10.19 67.36 66.60
CA ARG A 66 -9.36 67.44 65.37
C ARG A 66 -8.07 66.66 65.52
N GLU A 67 -7.46 66.65 66.71
CA GLU A 67 -6.25 65.87 66.96
C GLU A 67 -6.53 64.37 66.83
N VAL A 68 -7.68 63.89 67.32
CA VAL A 68 -8.12 62.51 67.14
C VAL A 68 -8.37 62.18 65.66
N ASP A 69 -9.07 63.04 64.93
CA ASP A 69 -9.32 62.84 63.49
C ASP A 69 -8.02 62.80 62.69
N LEU A 70 -7.09 63.72 62.97
CA LEU A 70 -5.76 63.73 62.34
C LEU A 70 -4.98 62.45 62.64
N ARG A 71 -5.03 61.95 63.88
CA ARG A 71 -4.42 60.66 64.26
C ARG A 71 -5.06 59.51 63.48
N LYS A 72 -6.38 59.46 63.38
CA LYS A 72 -7.10 58.44 62.62
C LYS A 72 -6.69 58.45 61.15
N VAL A 73 -6.71 59.62 60.50
CA VAL A 73 -6.30 59.78 59.11
C VAL A 73 -4.82 59.40 58.93
N SER A 74 -3.94 59.75 59.87
CA SER A 74 -2.53 59.36 59.79
C SER A 74 -2.33 57.85 59.85
N LEU A 75 -3.15 57.14 60.63
CA LEU A 75 -3.13 55.69 60.72
C LEU A 75 -3.69 55.04 59.45
N GLU A 76 -4.78 55.58 58.91
CA GLU A 76 -5.34 55.14 57.62
C GLU A 76 -4.35 55.36 56.46
N LEU A 77 -3.67 56.51 56.42
CA LEU A 77 -2.61 56.79 55.46
C LEU A 77 -1.42 55.83 55.63
N GLY A 78 -1.06 55.49 56.86
CA GLY A 78 -0.05 54.48 57.16
C GLY A 78 -0.42 53.11 56.57
N ASN A 79 -1.64 52.64 56.86
CA ASN A 79 -2.14 51.35 56.36
C ASN A 79 -2.22 51.32 54.83
N LEU A 80 -2.73 52.38 54.19
CA LEU A 80 -2.80 52.47 52.74
C LEU A 80 -1.41 52.47 52.11
N ARG A 81 -0.44 53.16 52.72
CA ARG A 81 0.94 53.17 52.25
C ARG A 81 1.56 51.78 52.34
N GLU A 82 1.32 51.05 53.41
CA GLU A 82 1.78 49.66 53.56
C GLU A 82 1.16 48.75 52.48
N GLN A 83 -0.15 48.87 52.23
CA GLN A 83 -0.81 48.12 51.16
C GLN A 83 -0.23 48.43 49.78
N VAL A 84 0.02 49.70 49.46
CA VAL A 84 0.67 50.08 48.20
C VAL A 84 2.05 49.44 48.08
N GLN A 85 2.86 49.44 49.13
CA GLN A 85 4.17 48.78 49.10
C GLN A 85 4.06 47.26 48.92
N GLN A 86 3.07 46.61 49.53
CA GLN A 86 2.82 45.19 49.33
C GLN A 86 2.44 44.89 47.87
N TYR A 87 1.53 45.66 47.27
CA TYR A 87 1.16 45.49 45.87
C TYR A 87 2.30 45.81 44.90
N GLU A 88 3.14 46.80 45.21
CA GLU A 88 4.34 47.08 44.43
C GLU A 88 5.32 45.89 44.46
N ALA A 89 5.55 45.30 45.64
CA ALA A 89 6.39 44.12 45.79
C ALA A 89 5.81 42.90 45.06
N GLU A 90 4.50 42.64 45.18
CA GLU A 90 3.83 41.57 44.46
C GLU A 90 3.92 41.78 42.94
N ARG A 91 3.69 43.01 42.46
CA ARG A 91 3.84 43.36 41.04
C ARG A 91 5.26 43.10 40.55
N THR A 92 6.30 43.44 41.32
CA THR A 92 7.69 43.15 40.92
C THR A 92 7.94 41.65 40.78
N LEU A 93 7.47 40.84 41.74
CA LEU A 93 7.61 39.38 41.68
C LEU A 93 6.87 38.78 40.48
N LEU A 94 5.66 39.26 40.19
CA LEU A 94 4.88 38.80 39.03
C LEU A 94 5.56 39.18 37.71
N LEU A 95 6.17 40.36 37.61
CA LEU A 95 6.91 40.77 36.43
C LEU A 95 8.16 39.91 36.21
N GLU A 96 8.90 39.61 37.27
CA GLU A 96 10.05 38.70 37.21
C GLU A 96 9.61 37.29 36.79
N ALA A 97 8.52 36.77 37.37
CA ALA A 97 7.96 35.48 37.00
C ALA A 97 7.49 35.45 35.53
N ALA A 98 6.87 36.53 35.06
CA ALA A 98 6.46 36.67 33.66
C ALA A 98 7.67 36.63 32.71
N GLN A 99 8.76 37.36 33.02
CA GLN A 99 10.01 37.33 32.25
C GLN A 99 10.68 35.94 32.28
N ALA A 100 10.66 35.27 33.42
CA ALA A 100 11.16 33.89 33.51
C ALA A 100 10.31 32.94 32.64
N ASN A 101 9.00 33.13 32.57
CA ASN A 101 8.13 32.33 31.72
C ASN A 101 8.31 32.63 30.23
N THR A 102 8.52 33.88 29.83
CA THR A 102 8.79 34.21 28.42
C THR A 102 10.10 33.58 27.95
N THR A 103 11.17 33.66 28.75
CA THR A 103 12.45 33.02 28.40
C THR A 103 12.34 31.49 28.35
N ARG A 104 11.53 30.86 29.20
CA ARG A 104 11.22 29.42 29.12
C ARG A 104 10.44 29.08 27.86
N LEU A 105 9.47 29.92 27.48
CA LEU A 105 8.69 29.74 26.26
C LEU A 105 9.58 29.84 25.02
N GLU A 106 10.42 30.87 24.94
CA GLU A 106 11.38 31.03 23.83
C GLU A 106 12.30 29.81 23.69
N ARG A 107 12.84 29.30 24.81
CA ARG A 107 13.65 28.06 24.80
C ARG A 107 12.84 26.86 24.28
N ALA A 108 11.64 26.67 24.80
CA ALA A 108 10.76 25.58 24.36
C ALA A 108 10.40 25.69 22.87
N GLU A 109 10.18 26.90 22.35
CA GLU A 109 9.95 27.15 20.93
C GLU A 109 11.18 26.81 20.08
N THR A 110 12.39 27.20 20.53
CA THR A 110 13.63 26.84 19.83
C THR A 110 13.89 25.33 19.81
N ASP A 111 13.63 24.67 20.94
CA ASP A 111 13.77 23.21 21.04
C ASP A 111 12.73 22.50 20.16
N ALA A 112 11.49 22.98 20.14
CA ALA A 112 10.43 22.46 19.28
C ALA A 112 10.78 22.65 17.78
N ALA A 113 11.31 23.81 17.39
CA ALA A 113 11.74 24.06 16.01
C ALA A 113 12.90 23.13 15.60
N ARG A 114 13.85 22.91 16.51
CA ARG A 114 14.94 21.96 16.28
C ARG A 114 14.41 20.53 16.10
N LEU A 115 13.56 20.05 17.01
CA LEU A 115 12.97 18.72 16.92
C LEU A 115 12.13 18.55 15.65
N ALA A 116 11.37 19.57 15.25
CA ALA A 116 10.62 19.55 14.00
C ALA A 116 11.55 19.38 12.78
N SER A 117 12.69 20.08 12.76
CA SER A 117 13.69 19.91 11.69
C SER A 117 14.33 18.53 11.68
N GLU A 118 14.61 17.97 12.87
CA GLU A 118 15.15 16.61 13.02
C GLU A 118 14.15 15.55 12.53
N VAL A 119 12.85 15.71 12.84
CA VAL A 119 11.79 14.82 12.35
C VAL A 119 11.71 14.84 10.82
N VAL A 120 11.74 16.02 10.20
CA VAL A 120 11.72 16.14 8.73
C VAL A 120 12.93 15.45 8.10
N ALA A 121 14.12 15.59 8.69
CA ALA A 121 15.33 14.91 8.23
C ALA A 121 15.19 13.38 8.35
N LEU A 122 14.71 12.89 9.49
CA LEU A 122 14.47 11.45 9.71
C LEU A 122 13.42 10.88 8.77
N GLU A 123 12.35 11.63 8.47
CA GLU A 123 11.36 11.22 7.47
C GLU A 123 11.96 11.13 6.06
N ALA A 124 12.83 12.07 5.68
CA ALA A 124 13.52 12.03 4.40
C ALA A 124 14.46 10.82 4.30
N ASP A 125 15.21 10.53 5.36
CA ASP A 125 16.09 9.36 5.43
C ASP A 125 15.30 8.05 5.40
N HIS A 126 14.18 7.98 6.11
CA HIS A 126 13.29 6.81 6.07
C HIS A 126 12.75 6.54 4.66
N ARG A 127 12.32 7.61 3.96
CA ARG A 127 11.85 7.48 2.57
C ARG A 127 12.96 6.96 1.65
N ARG A 128 14.17 7.51 1.75
CA ARG A 128 15.34 7.05 0.99
C ARG A 128 15.63 5.57 1.24
N LEU A 129 15.73 5.17 2.51
CA LEU A 129 15.97 3.77 2.87
C LEU A 129 14.85 2.84 2.41
N SER A 130 13.59 3.29 2.45
CA SER A 130 12.47 2.50 1.94
C SER A 130 12.54 2.30 0.42
N GLU A 131 12.95 3.33 -0.32
CA GLU A 131 13.14 3.27 -1.77
C GLU A 131 14.31 2.35 -2.14
N GLU A 132 15.44 2.47 -1.46
CA GLU A 132 16.58 1.56 -1.62
C GLU A 132 16.20 0.10 -1.32
N ASN A 133 15.46 -0.15 -0.23
CA ASN A 133 14.97 -1.49 0.09
C ASN A 133 14.02 -2.02 -0.98
N HIS A 134 13.16 -1.18 -1.55
CA HIS A 134 12.30 -1.58 -2.66
C HIS A 134 13.13 -1.98 -3.89
N LEU A 135 14.12 -1.17 -4.29
CA LEU A 135 15.00 -1.45 -5.41
C LEU A 135 15.77 -2.77 -5.21
N LEU A 136 16.38 -2.97 -4.04
CA LEU A 136 17.10 -4.20 -3.72
C LEU A 136 16.19 -5.43 -3.74
N ARG A 137 14.93 -5.32 -3.30
CA ARG A 137 13.96 -6.42 -3.41
C ARG A 137 13.65 -6.76 -4.85
N THR A 138 13.45 -5.76 -5.71
CA THR A 138 13.21 -6.01 -7.13
C THR A 138 14.41 -6.65 -7.83
N GLU A 139 15.63 -6.25 -7.47
CA GLU A 139 16.86 -6.85 -7.99
C GLU A 139 17.00 -8.30 -7.53
N LEU A 140 16.73 -8.59 -6.25
CA LEU A 140 16.72 -9.96 -5.73
C LEU A 140 15.68 -10.83 -6.43
N GLU A 141 14.48 -10.32 -6.70
CA GLU A 141 13.46 -11.02 -7.47
C GLU A 141 13.92 -11.31 -8.89
N ALA A 142 14.51 -10.32 -9.58
CA ALA A 142 15.07 -10.53 -10.91
C ALA A 142 16.16 -11.62 -10.91
N LEU A 143 17.10 -11.59 -9.97
CA LEU A 143 18.14 -12.61 -9.82
C LEU A 143 17.56 -14.00 -9.50
N ARG A 144 16.50 -14.09 -8.69
CA ARG A 144 15.78 -15.35 -8.43
C ARG A 144 15.15 -15.90 -9.71
N THR A 145 14.50 -15.05 -10.51
CA THR A 145 13.93 -15.50 -11.79
C THR A 145 15.02 -16.01 -12.74
N GLN A 146 16.16 -15.31 -12.85
CA GLN A 146 17.30 -15.76 -13.63
C GLN A 146 17.81 -17.13 -13.14
N THR A 147 17.98 -17.30 -11.83
CA THR A 147 18.42 -18.58 -11.24
C THR A 147 17.44 -19.71 -11.57
N SER A 148 16.13 -19.46 -11.49
CA SER A 148 15.11 -20.44 -11.88
C SER A 148 15.14 -20.77 -13.39
N GLY A 149 15.52 -19.80 -14.22
CA GLY A 149 15.73 -20.00 -15.66
C GLY A 149 16.92 -20.91 -15.92
N TRP A 150 18.04 -20.66 -15.25
CA TRP A 150 19.24 -21.51 -15.32
C TRP A 150 18.98 -22.94 -14.84
N GLN A 151 18.22 -23.13 -13.76
CA GLN A 151 17.84 -24.45 -13.26
C GLN A 151 17.00 -25.23 -14.28
N ARG A 152 16.04 -24.57 -14.94
CA ARG A 152 15.24 -25.18 -16.01
C ARG A 152 16.10 -25.58 -17.19
N LEU A 153 16.97 -24.69 -17.67
CA LEU A 153 17.88 -24.97 -18.77
C LEU A 153 18.78 -26.17 -18.44
N HIS A 154 19.30 -26.25 -17.21
CA HIS A 154 20.10 -27.39 -16.78
C HIS A 154 19.31 -28.71 -16.79
N ALA A 155 18.05 -28.70 -16.33
CA ALA A 155 17.18 -29.87 -16.39
C ALA A 155 16.83 -30.30 -17.83
N ASP A 156 16.56 -29.32 -18.71
CA ASP A 156 16.30 -29.56 -20.13
C ASP A 156 17.54 -30.14 -20.81
N PHE A 157 18.73 -29.63 -20.49
CA PHE A 157 19.99 -30.15 -21.00
C PHE A 157 20.24 -31.60 -20.54
N ALA A 158 20.01 -31.91 -19.26
CA ALA A 158 20.12 -33.28 -18.76
C ALA A 158 19.15 -34.23 -19.48
N THR A 159 17.92 -33.77 -19.72
CA THR A 159 16.91 -34.53 -20.46
C THR A 159 17.34 -34.77 -21.92
N ALA A 160 17.88 -33.74 -22.58
CA ALA A 160 18.42 -33.85 -23.93
C ALA A 160 19.61 -34.82 -24.00
N GLN A 161 20.49 -34.80 -23.00
CA GLN A 161 21.63 -35.71 -22.90
C GLN A 161 21.16 -37.17 -22.77
N HIS A 162 20.17 -37.45 -21.92
CA HIS A 162 19.57 -38.78 -21.83
C HIS A 162 18.92 -39.22 -23.14
N ARG A 163 18.21 -38.32 -23.83
CA ARG A 163 17.62 -38.62 -25.14
C ARG A 163 18.69 -38.93 -26.19
N LEU A 164 19.81 -38.22 -26.17
CA LEU A 164 20.93 -38.47 -27.06
C LEU A 164 21.51 -39.86 -26.82
N GLN A 165 21.76 -40.23 -25.55
CA GLN A 165 22.23 -41.57 -25.18
C GLN A 165 21.27 -42.66 -25.66
N ALA A 166 19.96 -42.49 -25.45
CA ALA A 166 18.97 -43.46 -25.93
C ALA A 166 18.95 -43.58 -27.47
N LEU A 167 19.18 -42.49 -28.20
CA LEU A 167 19.31 -42.52 -29.66
C LEU A 167 20.61 -43.20 -30.11
N GLU A 168 21.72 -42.98 -29.42
CA GLU A 168 22.99 -43.65 -29.68
C GLU A 168 22.86 -45.17 -29.50
N GLU A 169 22.26 -45.61 -28.39
CA GLU A 169 21.99 -47.04 -28.13
C GLU A 169 21.09 -47.65 -29.21
N ARG A 170 20.02 -46.94 -29.59
CA ARG A 170 19.13 -47.40 -30.66
C ARG A 170 19.82 -47.48 -32.02
N ASN A 171 20.69 -46.52 -32.34
CA ASN A 171 21.49 -46.57 -33.57
C ASN A 171 22.43 -47.78 -33.57
N LEU A 172 23.08 -48.08 -32.45
CA LEU A 172 23.94 -49.26 -32.32
C LEU A 172 23.16 -50.56 -32.55
N LEU A 173 21.95 -50.68 -31.99
CA LEU A 173 21.08 -51.84 -32.23
C LEU A 173 20.67 -51.97 -33.69
N LEU A 174 20.23 -50.87 -34.32
CA LEU A 174 19.88 -50.86 -35.75
C LEU A 174 21.08 -51.20 -36.63
N GLU A 175 22.29 -50.76 -36.27
CA GLU A 175 23.50 -51.16 -36.99
C GLU A 175 23.80 -52.65 -36.87
N GLN A 176 23.59 -53.24 -35.68
CA GLN A 176 23.73 -54.68 -35.46
C GLN A 176 22.70 -55.47 -36.27
N GLU A 177 21.43 -55.07 -36.24
CA GLU A 177 20.36 -55.67 -37.05
C GLU A 177 20.68 -55.57 -38.56
N ARG A 178 21.14 -54.40 -39.02
CA ARG A 178 21.55 -54.20 -40.42
C ARG A 178 22.71 -55.12 -40.80
N ARG A 179 23.66 -55.37 -39.90
CA ARG A 179 24.76 -56.33 -40.13
C ARG A 179 24.22 -57.76 -40.23
N GLN A 180 23.37 -58.17 -39.28
CA GLN A 180 22.75 -59.50 -39.29
C GLN A 180 21.95 -59.76 -40.56
N LEU A 181 21.13 -58.81 -41.00
CA LEU A 181 20.37 -58.92 -42.25
C LEU A 181 21.28 -59.03 -43.48
N ARG A 182 22.40 -58.29 -43.51
CA ARG A 182 23.39 -58.40 -44.60
C ARG A 182 24.04 -59.79 -44.63
N ASP A 183 24.39 -60.34 -43.47
CA ASP A 183 24.96 -61.69 -43.38
C ASP A 183 23.93 -62.75 -43.80
N GLN A 184 22.68 -62.62 -43.37
CA GLN A 184 21.58 -63.49 -43.81
C GLN A 184 21.38 -63.44 -45.32
N LEU A 185 21.40 -62.25 -45.92
CA LEU A 185 21.32 -62.07 -47.38
C LEU A 185 22.52 -62.70 -48.10
N ALA A 186 23.73 -62.58 -47.55
CA ALA A 186 24.92 -63.21 -48.13
C ALA A 186 24.81 -64.74 -48.11
N ILE A 187 24.35 -65.32 -46.99
CA ILE A 187 24.11 -66.76 -46.86
C ILE A 187 23.02 -67.22 -47.84
N ALA A 188 21.89 -66.51 -47.92
CA ALA A 188 20.80 -66.83 -48.84
C ALA A 188 21.26 -66.78 -50.30
N ARG A 189 22.03 -65.75 -50.68
CA ARG A 189 22.64 -65.64 -52.02
C ARG A 189 23.57 -66.82 -52.31
N ALA A 190 24.46 -67.18 -51.38
CA ALA A 190 25.36 -68.32 -51.53
C ALA A 190 24.59 -69.64 -51.70
N ARG A 191 23.48 -69.81 -50.97
CA ARG A 191 22.61 -71.00 -51.10
C ARG A 191 21.92 -71.05 -52.47
N ILE A 192 21.40 -69.93 -52.97
CA ILE A 192 20.83 -69.84 -54.32
C ILE A 192 21.89 -70.16 -55.37
N GLU A 193 23.09 -69.60 -55.26
CA GLU A 193 24.19 -69.91 -56.18
C GLU A 193 24.57 -71.39 -56.15
N GLN A 194 24.62 -72.02 -54.98
CA GLN A 194 24.87 -73.45 -54.87
C GLN A 194 23.75 -74.26 -55.56
N GLN A 195 22.48 -73.94 -55.31
CA GLN A 195 21.35 -74.60 -55.96
C GLN A 195 21.39 -74.43 -57.48
N LEU A 196 21.74 -73.24 -57.98
CA LEU A 196 21.93 -73.00 -59.40
C LEU A 196 23.05 -73.87 -59.98
N ARG A 197 24.20 -73.98 -59.30
CA ARG A 197 25.28 -74.88 -59.73
C ARG A 197 24.82 -76.34 -59.75
N GLU A 198 24.11 -76.81 -58.73
CA GLU A 198 23.53 -78.16 -58.70
C GLU A 198 22.57 -78.39 -59.86
N LEU A 199 21.66 -77.45 -60.12
CA LEU A 199 20.75 -77.48 -61.27
C LEU A 199 21.50 -77.48 -62.61
N GLU A 200 22.58 -76.70 -62.74
CA GLU A 200 23.44 -76.73 -63.93
C GLU A 200 24.11 -78.09 -64.11
N HIS A 201 24.59 -78.72 -63.03
CA HIS A 201 25.15 -80.07 -63.09
C HIS A 201 24.09 -81.09 -63.51
N TYR A 202 22.90 -81.06 -62.89
CA TYR A 202 21.78 -81.91 -63.31
C TYR A 202 21.39 -81.66 -64.76
N ALA A 203 21.33 -80.40 -65.21
CA ALA A 203 21.02 -80.05 -66.58
C ALA A 203 22.08 -80.56 -67.56
N GLN A 204 23.38 -80.47 -67.22
CA GLN A 204 24.46 -81.06 -68.02
C GLN A 204 24.35 -82.58 -68.08
N GLN A 205 24.05 -83.24 -66.96
CA GLN A 205 23.90 -84.70 -66.88
C GLN A 205 22.70 -85.18 -67.70
N VAL A 206 21.55 -84.51 -67.59
CA VAL A 206 20.37 -84.75 -68.42
C VAL A 206 20.67 -84.45 -69.90
N ARG A 207 21.47 -83.42 -70.21
CA ARG A 207 21.87 -83.11 -71.59
C ARG A 207 22.78 -84.18 -72.17
N GLN A 208 23.72 -84.74 -71.40
CA GLN A 208 24.53 -85.89 -71.79
C GLN A 208 23.69 -87.16 -71.97
N LEU A 209 22.75 -87.43 -71.06
CA LEU A 209 21.78 -88.52 -71.21
C LEU A 209 20.90 -88.32 -72.45
N MET A 210 20.43 -87.09 -72.70
CA MET A 210 19.69 -86.73 -73.90
C MET A 210 20.54 -86.80 -75.17
N GLU A 211 21.83 -86.46 -75.16
CA GLU A 211 22.73 -86.68 -76.31
C GLU A 211 22.93 -88.17 -76.56
N SER A 212 23.03 -88.99 -75.50
CA SER A 212 23.07 -90.45 -75.62
C SER A 212 21.74 -91.04 -76.11
N ALA A 213 20.60 -90.44 -75.75
CA ALA A 213 19.26 -90.84 -76.20
C ALA A 213 18.90 -90.26 -77.58
N ARG A 214 19.41 -89.09 -77.94
CA ARG A 214 19.28 -88.45 -79.27
C ARG A 214 20.20 -89.10 -80.29
N ALA A 215 21.25 -89.80 -79.84
CA ALA A 215 21.98 -90.78 -80.63
C ALA A 215 21.16 -92.07 -80.89
N SER A 216 20.04 -92.30 -80.18
CA SER A 216 19.16 -93.47 -80.38
C SER A 216 17.74 -93.18 -80.84
N ASP A 217 17.22 -91.96 -80.74
CA ASP A 217 15.93 -91.58 -81.31
C ASP A 217 15.89 -90.07 -81.59
N ALA A 218 15.79 -89.74 -82.89
CA ALA A 218 15.40 -88.42 -83.35
C ALA A 218 13.87 -88.31 -83.32
N PHE A 219 13.39 -87.07 -83.21
CA PHE A 219 12.02 -86.60 -83.47
C PHE A 219 11.05 -86.58 -82.27
N SER A 220 10.85 -85.40 -81.68
CA SER A 220 9.71 -84.50 -82.01
C SER A 220 9.46 -83.48 -80.90
N GLU A 221 9.52 -82.20 -81.24
CA GLU A 221 8.91 -81.11 -80.46
C GLU A 221 7.37 -81.14 -80.61
N PRO A 222 6.62 -80.62 -79.63
CA PRO A 222 5.31 -80.05 -79.91
C PRO A 222 5.29 -78.54 -79.68
N THR A 223 4.73 -77.90 -80.71
CA THR A 223 4.39 -76.50 -80.92
C THR A 223 3.42 -75.93 -79.88
N GLN A 224 3.69 -74.69 -79.44
CA GLN A 224 2.81 -73.88 -78.59
C GLN A 224 1.60 -73.37 -79.39
N THR A 225 0.39 -73.64 -78.90
CA THR A 225 -0.87 -73.06 -79.39
C THR A 225 -1.22 -71.82 -78.57
N ARG A 226 -1.41 -70.67 -79.24
CA ARG A 226 -1.96 -69.44 -78.63
C ARG A 226 -3.44 -69.67 -78.28
N PRO A 227 -3.91 -69.33 -77.06
CA PRO A 227 -5.33 -69.34 -76.77
C PRO A 227 -6.03 -68.11 -77.37
N GLN A 228 -7.19 -68.40 -77.95
CA GLN A 228 -8.24 -67.51 -78.38
C GLN A 228 -8.77 -66.75 -77.15
N GLY A 229 -8.93 -65.43 -77.22
CA GLY A 229 -9.40 -64.61 -76.10
C GLY A 229 -10.86 -64.89 -75.72
N ASP A 230 -11.19 -64.67 -74.44
CA ASP A 230 -12.52 -64.82 -73.86
C ASP A 230 -13.45 -63.66 -74.25
N ASP A 231 -14.75 -63.93 -74.38
CA ASP A 231 -15.76 -62.90 -74.63
C ASP A 231 -16.14 -62.14 -73.34
N LEU A 232 -15.44 -61.03 -73.10
CA LEU A 232 -15.63 -60.17 -71.93
C LEU A 232 -17.05 -59.56 -71.80
N SER A 233 -17.87 -59.60 -72.85
CA SER A 233 -19.27 -59.13 -72.78
C SER A 233 -20.19 -60.02 -71.92
N ARG A 234 -19.69 -61.20 -71.48
CA ARG A 234 -20.40 -62.11 -70.57
C ARG A 234 -20.45 -61.64 -69.11
N ILE A 235 -19.66 -60.62 -68.74
CA ILE A 235 -19.71 -60.01 -67.40
C ILE A 235 -20.80 -58.94 -67.39
N ASN A 236 -21.80 -59.08 -66.51
CA ASN A 236 -22.88 -58.11 -66.40
C ASN A 236 -22.33 -56.74 -66.00
N GLY A 237 -22.66 -55.74 -66.81
CA GLY A 237 -22.10 -54.39 -66.67
C GLY A 237 -21.16 -53.97 -67.78
N ILE A 238 -20.51 -54.95 -68.43
CA ILE A 238 -19.65 -54.73 -69.59
C ILE A 238 -20.52 -54.74 -70.86
N THR A 239 -20.76 -53.58 -71.44
CA THR A 239 -21.43 -53.49 -72.75
C THR A 239 -20.46 -53.94 -73.86
N PRO A 240 -20.96 -54.39 -75.04
CA PRO A 240 -20.09 -54.79 -76.16
C PRO A 240 -19.08 -53.72 -76.60
N GLU A 241 -19.39 -52.44 -76.38
CA GLU A 241 -18.47 -51.33 -76.63
C GLU A 241 -17.32 -51.29 -75.61
N VAL A 242 -17.62 -51.49 -74.33
CA VAL A 242 -16.62 -51.57 -73.26
C VAL A 242 -15.74 -52.81 -73.42
N ALA A 243 -16.31 -53.96 -73.80
CA ALA A 243 -15.55 -55.17 -74.10
C ALA A 243 -14.54 -54.96 -75.25
N ARG A 244 -14.92 -54.18 -76.28
CA ARG A 244 -14.01 -53.84 -77.38
C ARG A 244 -12.84 -52.97 -76.90
N ARG A 245 -13.12 -51.94 -76.11
CA ARG A 245 -12.08 -51.06 -75.55
C ARG A 245 -11.15 -51.81 -74.58
N LEU A 246 -11.67 -52.75 -73.80
CA LEU A 246 -10.85 -53.63 -72.95
C LEU A 246 -9.90 -54.51 -73.77
N ASN A 247 -10.38 -55.06 -74.88
CA ASN A 247 -9.53 -55.78 -75.83
C ASN A 247 -8.46 -54.87 -76.46
N GLU A 248 -8.79 -53.63 -76.81
CA GLU A 248 -7.81 -52.65 -77.31
C GLU A 248 -6.75 -52.29 -76.26
N LEU A 249 -7.09 -52.35 -74.97
CA LEU A 249 -6.17 -52.20 -73.84
C LEU A 249 -5.35 -53.47 -73.54
N GLY A 250 -5.48 -54.53 -74.34
CA GLY A 250 -4.71 -55.78 -74.21
C GLY A 250 -5.28 -56.78 -73.20
N ILE A 251 -6.49 -56.55 -72.71
CA ILE A 251 -7.19 -57.46 -71.80
C ILE A 251 -8.10 -58.35 -72.63
N HIS A 252 -7.77 -59.63 -72.69
CA HIS A 252 -8.39 -60.60 -73.60
C HIS A 252 -8.91 -61.85 -72.88
N SER A 253 -8.79 -61.98 -71.56
CA SER A 253 -9.25 -63.16 -70.82
C SER A 253 -9.93 -62.79 -69.49
N PHE A 254 -10.89 -63.62 -69.07
CA PHE A 254 -11.51 -63.52 -67.75
C PHE A 254 -10.49 -63.66 -66.62
N VAL A 255 -9.40 -64.42 -66.83
CA VAL A 255 -8.34 -64.59 -65.82
C VAL A 255 -7.69 -63.25 -65.47
N GLN A 256 -7.43 -62.41 -66.47
CA GLN A 256 -6.83 -61.09 -66.27
C GLN A 256 -7.75 -60.16 -65.47
N VAL A 257 -9.05 -60.18 -65.78
CA VAL A 257 -10.05 -59.38 -65.04
C VAL A 257 -10.24 -59.87 -63.61
N SER A 258 -10.14 -61.18 -63.37
CA SER A 258 -10.29 -61.77 -62.03
C SER A 258 -9.14 -61.45 -61.06
N GLN A 259 -8.01 -60.95 -61.57
CA GLN A 259 -6.81 -60.66 -60.79
C GLN A 259 -6.60 -59.18 -60.49
N TRP A 260 -7.51 -58.30 -60.95
CA TRP A 260 -7.39 -56.87 -60.69
C TRP A 260 -7.46 -56.56 -59.20
N ASP A 261 -6.49 -55.78 -58.74
CA ASP A 261 -6.52 -55.13 -57.44
C ASP A 261 -7.17 -53.73 -57.52
N ASP A 262 -7.26 -53.03 -56.39
CA ASP A 262 -7.91 -51.73 -56.31
C ASP A 262 -7.22 -50.67 -57.20
N ASP A 263 -5.90 -50.77 -57.41
CA ASP A 263 -5.14 -49.86 -58.25
C ASP A 263 -5.38 -50.16 -59.74
N ASP A 264 -5.47 -51.43 -60.12
CA ASP A 264 -5.82 -51.87 -61.47
C ASP A 264 -7.24 -51.43 -61.86
N ILE A 265 -8.22 -51.61 -60.97
CA ILE A 265 -9.60 -51.17 -61.19
C ILE A 265 -9.65 -49.66 -61.43
N LEU A 266 -8.88 -48.88 -60.68
CA LEU A 266 -8.84 -47.43 -60.79
C LEU A 266 -8.17 -46.97 -62.10
N ASN A 267 -7.12 -47.65 -62.54
CA ASN A 267 -6.44 -47.38 -63.80
C ASN A 267 -7.31 -47.73 -65.01
N ILE A 268 -8.00 -48.87 -64.98
CA ILE A 268 -8.89 -49.31 -66.06
C ILE A 268 -10.16 -48.47 -66.13
N ALA A 269 -10.74 -48.08 -64.98
CA ALA A 269 -11.88 -47.15 -64.94
C ALA A 269 -11.54 -45.82 -65.63
N ARG A 270 -10.34 -45.29 -65.37
CA ARG A 270 -9.83 -44.06 -66.01
C ARG A 270 -9.61 -44.24 -67.51
N ALA A 271 -9.04 -45.38 -67.93
CA ALA A 271 -8.76 -45.65 -69.34
C ALA A 271 -10.05 -45.84 -70.18
N LEU A 272 -11.12 -46.33 -69.56
CA LEU A 272 -12.42 -46.55 -70.20
C LEU A 272 -13.39 -45.35 -70.10
N ASP A 273 -13.00 -44.30 -69.35
CA ASP A 273 -13.83 -43.13 -69.01
C ASP A 273 -15.16 -43.52 -68.34
N ILE A 274 -15.10 -44.48 -67.42
CA ILE A 274 -16.24 -44.93 -66.61
C ILE A 274 -15.93 -44.77 -65.12
N SER A 275 -16.97 -44.63 -64.30
CA SER A 275 -16.80 -44.54 -62.85
C SER A 275 -16.27 -45.86 -62.28
N PHE A 276 -15.19 -45.80 -61.48
CA PHE A 276 -14.68 -46.97 -60.75
C PHE A 276 -15.76 -47.62 -59.87
N VAL A 277 -16.67 -46.80 -59.32
CA VAL A 277 -17.81 -47.23 -58.50
C VAL A 277 -18.68 -48.22 -59.28
N ARG A 278 -18.82 -48.05 -60.59
CA ARG A 278 -19.59 -48.96 -61.44
C ARG A 278 -18.95 -50.35 -61.53
N ILE A 279 -17.63 -50.41 -61.71
CA ILE A 279 -16.88 -51.68 -61.80
C ILE A 279 -16.99 -52.47 -60.49
N VAL A 280 -16.94 -51.77 -59.36
CA VAL A 280 -17.08 -52.36 -58.01
C VAL A 280 -18.53 -52.74 -57.72
N GLN A 281 -19.52 -51.89 -58.01
CA GLN A 281 -20.94 -52.16 -57.77
C GLN A 281 -21.48 -53.32 -58.62
N GLU A 282 -21.06 -53.39 -59.89
CA GLU A 282 -21.40 -54.47 -60.80
C GLU A 282 -20.49 -55.70 -60.60
N ASN A 283 -19.52 -55.66 -59.68
CA ASN A 283 -18.66 -56.78 -59.30
C ASN A 283 -18.00 -57.50 -60.50
N TRP A 284 -17.31 -56.77 -61.37
CA TRP A 284 -16.73 -57.35 -62.58
C TRP A 284 -15.64 -58.40 -62.26
N VAL A 285 -14.82 -58.14 -61.23
CA VAL A 285 -13.75 -59.05 -60.79
C VAL A 285 -14.33 -60.38 -60.27
N GLY A 286 -15.35 -60.32 -59.41
CA GLY A 286 -16.00 -61.53 -58.89
C GLY A 286 -16.76 -62.32 -59.95
N GLN A 287 -17.40 -61.64 -60.91
CA GLN A 287 -18.03 -62.31 -62.06
C GLN A 287 -17.00 -62.98 -62.98
N ALA A 288 -15.86 -62.32 -63.25
CA ALA A 288 -14.77 -62.91 -64.01
C ALA A 288 -14.20 -64.14 -63.31
N GLN A 289 -14.01 -64.09 -61.99
CA GLN A 289 -13.57 -65.23 -61.19
C GLN A 289 -14.56 -66.41 -61.28
N THR A 290 -15.86 -66.12 -61.28
CA THR A 290 -16.91 -67.13 -61.44
C THR A 290 -16.83 -67.81 -62.81
N LEU A 291 -16.61 -67.03 -63.88
CA LEU A 291 -16.46 -67.52 -65.26
C LEU A 291 -15.17 -68.32 -65.47
N VAL A 292 -14.08 -68.00 -64.76
CA VAL A 292 -12.82 -68.77 -64.78
C VAL A 292 -12.96 -70.10 -64.06
N THR A 293 -13.70 -70.12 -62.95
CA THR A 293 -13.81 -71.31 -62.07
C THR A 293 -14.93 -72.26 -62.49
N GLY A 294 -15.84 -71.84 -63.38
CA GLY A 294 -16.87 -72.70 -64.01
C GLY A 294 -18.05 -73.08 -63.10
N MET A 295 -18.30 -72.34 -62.02
CA MET A 295 -19.47 -72.54 -61.13
C MET A 295 -20.60 -71.56 -61.49
N PRO A 296 -21.88 -72.00 -61.54
CA PRO A 296 -23.03 -71.12 -61.76
C PRO A 296 -23.36 -70.23 -60.56
#